data_AF-A0AAW9RVD5-F1
#
_entry.id   AF-A0AAW9RVD5-F1
#
_cell.length_a   1.000
_cell.length_b   1.000
_cell.length_c   1.000
_cell.angle_alpha   90.00
_cell.angle_beta   90.00
_cell.angle_gamma   90.00
#
_symmetry.space_group_name_H-M   'P 1'
#
loop_
_entity.id
_entity.type
_entity.pdbx_description
1 polymer ?
#
loop_
_entity_poly.entity_id
_entity_poly.type
_entity_poly.pdbx_seq_one_letter_code
_entity_poly.pdbx_strand_id
1 'polypeptide(L)'
;MPNTLNFEEAARIAVQNIVRHGDTDIFPLPFESHAFYDRKDKFVDLVVEYDKHFEEYLARFPPSNVNALTPVSYYGFRWATQLDPIWNAHWLSCVVAISELIEASRIHTSENCVYSYRINPDDQTGDLFDRNYAWQSFMLRSLEKSAEYDYVVKCDVSEFYPRLGHHRLENALLQIAADTGYPKKIMSFLSNFSNTRSFGLPIGGPAARMLSELTINQIDRLLRGANIDFTRYADDFHIFANTREEAYRYTIFLSEKLFENQGLSLQKSKTRIMTAAEFSATSPVVWSEDAENAEEREGKTFDKHHEAQGILSISLRFDPYSPTAEEDYEALKANIDQFDIMSLLREELSKSRIHIALSRKIIATIRFLEGKVRDDAVLSIVGNSDILYPIISSALIMMDRVYEELGDPAKIELIDKLISMIRADSHIFRIDVHLCYALRVLQHSHTEDVQQLLKEIYSKRTSEIVRRDIILIMALWGDWYWLSDLRNRYRQLSSAEKRALLVASYSLKDEGKHWRNSIKRELNPLELFIIDWAIERVNEGKRSFPL
;
A
#
# COMPACT_ATOMS: atom_id res chain seq x y z
N MET A 1 -12.26 6.48 30.92
CA MET A 1 -11.00 5.75 30.69
C MET A 1 -11.09 5.18 29.29
N PRO A 2 -10.01 5.18 28.50
CA PRO A 2 -10.02 4.54 27.19
C PRO A 2 -10.39 3.06 27.37
N ASN A 3 -11.32 2.56 26.57
CA ASN A 3 -11.84 1.21 26.69
C ASN A 3 -11.34 0.37 25.50
N THR A 4 -11.23 -0.94 25.70
CA THR A 4 -11.07 -1.85 24.57
C THR A 4 -12.40 -2.00 23.84
N LEU A 5 -12.38 -2.00 22.52
CA LEU A 5 -13.56 -2.35 21.74
C LEU A 5 -13.84 -3.86 21.87
N ASN A 6 -15.12 -4.23 21.72
CA ASN A 6 -15.49 -5.62 21.50
C ASN A 6 -14.81 -6.10 20.21
N PHE A 7 -14.30 -7.34 20.20
CA PHE A 7 -13.66 -7.90 19.00
C PHE A 7 -14.57 -7.88 17.77
N GLU A 8 -15.87 -8.13 17.92
CA GLU A 8 -16.80 -8.09 16.78
C GLU A 8 -16.91 -6.68 16.19
N GLU A 9 -16.96 -5.66 17.04
CA GLU A 9 -17.00 -4.25 16.61
C GLU A 9 -15.68 -3.87 15.93
N ALA A 10 -14.54 -4.24 16.52
CA ALA A 10 -13.23 -4.05 15.92
C ALA A 10 -13.09 -4.79 14.57
N ALA A 11 -13.69 -5.97 14.43
CA ALA A 11 -13.72 -6.74 13.19
C ALA A 11 -14.57 -6.05 12.11
N ARG A 12 -15.71 -5.45 12.46
CA ARG A 12 -16.51 -4.65 11.52
C ARG A 12 -15.73 -3.46 10.97
N ILE A 13 -15.01 -2.74 11.84
CA ILE A 13 -14.16 -1.60 11.48
C ILE A 13 -12.99 -2.06 10.59
N ALA A 14 -12.27 -3.11 11.00
CA ALA A 14 -11.14 -3.66 10.27
C ALA A 14 -11.54 -4.17 8.87
N VAL A 15 -12.65 -4.90 8.79
CA VAL A 15 -13.18 -5.40 7.51
C VAL A 15 -13.63 -4.24 6.62
N GLN A 16 -14.31 -3.22 7.16
CA GLN A 16 -14.68 -2.03 6.39
C GLN A 16 -13.45 -1.34 5.80
N ASN A 17 -12.37 -1.21 6.59
CA ASN A 17 -11.11 -0.63 6.10
C ASN A 17 -10.50 -1.46 4.95
N ILE A 18 -10.41 -2.79 5.12
CA ILE A 18 -9.84 -3.68 4.10
C ILE A 18 -10.67 -3.65 2.81
N VAL A 19 -11.99 -3.64 2.92
CA VAL A 19 -12.91 -3.63 1.78
C VAL A 19 -12.79 -2.33 0.96
N ARG A 20 -12.54 -1.19 1.61
CA ARG A 20 -12.43 0.12 0.93
C ARG A 20 -11.03 0.49 0.49
N HIS A 21 -10.01 0.09 1.25
CA HIS A 21 -8.64 0.56 1.04
C HIS A 21 -7.64 -0.56 0.72
N GLY A 22 -8.07 -1.82 0.77
CA GLY A 22 -7.19 -2.97 0.58
C GLY A 22 -6.36 -3.34 1.79
N ASP A 23 -5.49 -4.32 1.59
CA ASP A 23 -4.54 -4.82 2.58
C ASP A 23 -3.23 -4.01 2.60
N THR A 24 -2.80 -3.50 1.44
CA THR A 24 -1.54 -2.79 1.26
C THR A 24 -1.57 -1.87 0.04
N ASP A 25 -0.75 -0.82 0.05
CA ASP A 25 -0.60 0.16 -1.04
C ASP A 25 0.46 -0.25 -2.09
N ILE A 26 0.96 -1.49 -2.01
CA ILE A 26 2.12 -1.97 -2.79
C ILE A 26 1.68 -2.96 -3.88
N PHE A 27 0.87 -3.95 -3.51
CA PHE A 27 0.43 -5.02 -4.38
C PHE A 27 -0.91 -4.67 -5.00
N PRO A 28 -1.23 -5.17 -6.19
CA PRO A 28 -2.59 -5.11 -6.68
C PRO A 28 -3.54 -5.80 -5.70
N LEU A 29 -4.75 -5.27 -5.58
CA LEU A 29 -5.80 -5.88 -4.79
C LEU A 29 -6.04 -7.32 -5.22
N PRO A 30 -5.99 -8.28 -4.29
CA PRO A 30 -6.24 -9.67 -4.61
C PRO A 30 -7.74 -9.89 -4.84
N PHE A 31 -8.10 -10.81 -5.74
CA PHE A 31 -9.50 -11.09 -6.07
C PHE A 31 -10.38 -11.42 -4.85
N GLU A 32 -9.80 -11.96 -3.77
CA GLU A 32 -10.50 -12.21 -2.51
C GLU A 32 -11.13 -10.94 -1.92
N SER A 33 -10.55 -9.76 -2.19
CA SER A 33 -11.09 -8.46 -1.76
C SER A 33 -12.49 -8.18 -2.32
N HIS A 34 -12.78 -8.64 -3.54
CA HIS A 34 -14.13 -8.54 -4.11
C HIS A 34 -15.11 -9.47 -3.38
N ALA A 35 -14.67 -10.63 -2.92
CA ALA A 35 -15.50 -11.51 -2.11
C ALA A 35 -15.82 -10.90 -0.74
N PHE A 36 -14.87 -10.18 -0.15
CA PHE A 36 -15.08 -9.46 1.11
C PHE A 36 -16.01 -8.27 0.92
N TYR A 37 -15.90 -7.55 -0.20
CA TYR A 37 -16.80 -6.45 -0.54
C TYR A 37 -18.25 -6.95 -0.73
N ASP A 38 -18.43 -7.97 -1.59
CA ASP A 38 -19.76 -8.51 -1.92
C ASP A 38 -20.46 -9.15 -0.69
N ARG A 39 -19.68 -9.71 0.25
CA ARG A 39 -20.19 -10.45 1.42
C ARG A 39 -19.62 -9.94 2.74
N LYS A 40 -19.57 -8.63 2.92
CA LYS A 40 -18.96 -7.96 4.08
C LYS A 40 -19.39 -8.55 5.42
N ASP A 41 -20.70 -8.62 5.71
CA ASP A 41 -21.19 -9.10 7.01
C ASP A 41 -20.79 -10.56 7.29
N LYS A 42 -20.90 -11.43 6.28
CA LYS A 42 -20.50 -12.84 6.42
C LYS A 42 -18.98 -12.99 6.56
N PHE A 43 -18.19 -12.06 6.02
CA PHE A 43 -16.74 -12.05 6.22
C PHE A 43 -16.37 -11.59 7.65
N VAL A 44 -17.12 -10.63 8.22
CA VAL A 44 -16.99 -10.28 9.64
C VAL A 44 -17.26 -11.50 10.52
N ASP A 45 -18.34 -12.24 10.24
CA ASP A 45 -18.66 -13.48 10.98
C ASP A 45 -17.52 -14.49 10.93
N LEU A 46 -16.89 -14.65 9.75
CA LEU A 46 -15.74 -15.53 9.55
C LEU A 46 -14.51 -15.06 10.36
N VAL A 47 -14.22 -13.75 10.38
CA VAL A 47 -13.12 -13.20 11.19
C VAL A 47 -13.36 -13.45 12.69
N VAL A 48 -14.60 -13.31 13.15
CA VAL A 48 -15.01 -13.62 14.53
C VAL A 48 -14.89 -15.11 14.84
N GLU A 49 -15.20 -15.99 13.89
CA GLU A 49 -14.97 -17.44 14.01
C GLU A 49 -13.48 -17.75 14.17
N TYR A 50 -12.63 -17.15 13.34
CA TYR A 50 -11.16 -17.28 13.44
C TYR A 50 -10.64 -16.84 14.81
N ASP A 51 -11.22 -15.80 15.40
CA ASP A 51 -10.81 -15.34 16.73
C ASP A 51 -11.21 -16.31 17.85
N LYS A 52 -12.41 -16.89 17.75
CA LYS A 52 -12.90 -17.92 18.70
C LYS A 52 -12.04 -19.19 18.65
N HIS A 53 -11.61 -19.58 17.45
CA HIS A 53 -10.80 -20.78 17.20
C HIS A 53 -9.31 -20.48 16.96
N PHE A 54 -8.82 -19.34 17.45
CA PHE A 54 -7.50 -18.78 17.08
C PHE A 54 -6.35 -19.79 17.12
N GLU A 55 -6.13 -20.47 18.25
CA GLU A 55 -5.00 -21.40 18.41
C GLU A 55 -5.11 -22.62 17.48
N GLU A 56 -6.34 -23.16 17.32
CA GLU A 56 -6.60 -24.29 16.44
C GLU A 56 -6.36 -23.91 14.97
N TYR A 57 -6.90 -22.77 14.55
CA TYR A 57 -6.83 -22.32 13.16
C TYR A 57 -5.43 -21.85 12.81
N LEU A 58 -4.70 -21.21 13.72
CA LEU A 58 -3.31 -20.81 13.49
C LEU A 58 -2.42 -22.05 13.31
N ALA A 59 -2.65 -23.11 14.09
CA ALA A 59 -1.90 -24.36 13.97
C ALA A 59 -2.24 -25.13 12.69
N ARG A 60 -3.52 -25.17 12.30
CA ARG A 60 -4.00 -25.97 11.17
C ARG A 60 -3.90 -25.26 9.83
N PHE A 61 -4.12 -23.95 9.81
CA PHE A 61 -4.18 -23.09 8.64
C PHE A 61 -3.30 -21.83 8.83
N PRO A 62 -1.99 -21.99 9.05
CA PRO A 62 -1.10 -20.86 9.31
C PRO A 62 -1.11 -19.84 8.14
N PRO A 63 -0.87 -18.55 8.42
CA PRO A 63 -0.78 -17.51 7.40
C PRO A 63 0.16 -17.88 6.25
N SER A 64 -0.36 -17.81 5.01
CA SER A 64 0.39 -18.02 3.77
C SER A 64 0.73 -16.68 3.13
N ASN A 65 1.76 -16.00 3.66
CA ASN A 65 2.16 -14.66 3.21
C ASN A 65 3.06 -14.74 1.96
N VAL A 66 2.85 -13.82 1.00
CA VAL A 66 3.66 -13.76 -0.23
C VAL A 66 4.60 -12.56 -0.16
N ASN A 67 5.90 -12.83 -0.32
CA ASN A 67 6.92 -11.78 -0.29
C ASN A 67 7.38 -11.41 -1.70
N ALA A 68 7.59 -10.13 -1.95
CA ALA A 68 8.13 -9.64 -3.22
C ALA A 68 9.03 -8.42 -3.04
N LEU A 69 9.94 -8.25 -4.00
CA LEU A 69 10.77 -7.05 -4.11
C LEU A 69 9.94 -5.92 -4.74
N THR A 70 10.15 -4.69 -4.27
CA THR A 70 9.48 -3.49 -4.80
C THR A 70 10.49 -2.37 -4.96
N PRO A 71 10.51 -1.62 -6.08
CA PRO A 71 11.44 -0.51 -6.23
C PRO A 71 10.97 0.68 -5.39
N VAL A 72 11.91 1.32 -4.69
CA VAL A 72 11.71 2.61 -4.00
C VAL A 72 12.41 3.74 -4.77
N SER A 73 13.49 3.40 -5.47
CA SER A 73 14.22 4.29 -6.35
C SER A 73 14.84 3.48 -7.50
N TYR A 74 15.61 4.12 -8.37
CA TYR A 74 16.26 3.45 -9.50
C TYR A 74 17.14 2.25 -9.13
N TYR A 75 17.76 2.28 -7.95
CA TYR A 75 18.67 1.23 -7.48
C TYR A 75 18.32 0.70 -6.08
N GLY A 76 17.25 1.23 -5.49
CA GLY A 76 16.85 0.91 -4.13
C GLY A 76 15.59 0.07 -4.13
N PHE A 77 15.60 -1.00 -3.35
CA PHE A 77 14.49 -1.93 -3.24
C PHE A 77 13.99 -2.02 -1.81
N ARG A 78 12.72 -2.39 -1.68
CA ARG A 78 12.06 -2.74 -0.43
C ARG A 78 11.48 -4.13 -0.53
N TRP A 79 11.70 -4.91 0.52
CA TRP A 79 11.04 -6.19 0.69
C TRP A 79 9.63 -5.95 1.24
N ALA A 80 8.62 -6.30 0.46
CA ALA A 80 7.22 -6.12 0.84
C ALA A 80 6.53 -7.48 0.93
N THR A 81 5.44 -7.54 1.70
CA THR A 81 4.70 -8.77 1.93
C THR A 81 3.21 -8.53 1.75
N GLN A 82 2.56 -9.29 0.87
CA GLN A 82 1.11 -9.42 0.81
C GLN A 82 0.71 -10.46 1.85
N LEU A 83 -0.09 -10.05 2.83
CA LEU A 83 -0.50 -10.91 3.94
C LEU A 83 -1.60 -11.87 3.50
N ASP A 84 -1.69 -13.03 4.17
CA ASP A 84 -2.84 -13.91 3.94
C ASP A 84 -4.15 -13.18 4.31
N PRO A 85 -5.17 -13.18 3.43
CA PRO A 85 -6.30 -12.26 3.54
C PRO A 85 -7.09 -12.36 4.86
N ILE A 86 -7.38 -13.58 5.34
CA ILE A 86 -8.16 -13.77 6.57
C ILE A 86 -7.33 -13.41 7.81
N TRP A 87 -6.04 -13.76 7.80
CA TRP A 87 -5.15 -13.42 8.91
C TRP A 87 -4.81 -11.94 8.97
N ASN A 88 -4.76 -11.24 7.82
CA ASN A 88 -4.66 -9.78 7.79
C ASN A 88 -5.88 -9.14 8.47
N ALA A 89 -7.09 -9.60 8.13
CA ALA A 89 -8.32 -9.11 8.74
C ALA A 89 -8.37 -9.39 10.25
N HIS A 90 -8.03 -10.61 10.68
CA HIS A 90 -7.94 -10.96 12.09
C HIS A 90 -6.90 -10.11 12.84
N TRP A 91 -5.70 -9.98 12.29
CA TRP A 91 -4.62 -9.19 12.90
C TRP A 91 -4.98 -7.72 13.03
N LEU A 92 -5.56 -7.12 11.98
CA LEU A 92 -6.06 -5.76 12.02
C LEU A 92 -7.16 -5.61 13.07
N SER A 93 -8.09 -6.56 13.17
CA SER A 93 -9.16 -6.55 14.18
C SER A 93 -8.61 -6.56 15.60
N CYS A 94 -7.57 -7.36 15.89
CA CYS A 94 -6.90 -7.34 17.20
C CYS A 94 -6.27 -5.98 17.52
N VAL A 95 -5.64 -5.32 16.54
CA VAL A 95 -5.01 -4.00 16.75
C VAL A 95 -6.05 -2.91 16.89
N VAL A 96 -7.12 -2.93 16.09
CA VAL A 96 -8.26 -1.99 16.20
C VAL A 96 -8.92 -2.11 17.58
N ALA A 97 -9.04 -3.31 18.13
CA ALA A 97 -9.64 -3.53 19.44
C ALA A 97 -8.93 -2.81 20.60
N ILE A 98 -7.63 -2.52 20.43
CA ILE A 98 -6.80 -1.79 21.41
C ILE A 98 -6.37 -0.41 20.90
N SER A 99 -6.92 0.06 19.77
CA SER A 99 -6.44 1.26 19.09
C SER A 99 -6.62 2.54 19.92
N GLU A 100 -7.70 2.66 20.70
CA GLU A 100 -7.90 3.76 21.67
C GLU A 100 -6.81 3.77 22.75
N LEU A 101 -6.40 2.59 23.24
CA LEU A 101 -5.34 2.46 24.24
C LEU A 101 -3.98 2.85 23.64
N ILE A 102 -3.74 2.48 22.37
CA ILE A 102 -2.54 2.91 21.64
C ILE A 102 -2.52 4.44 21.55
N GLU A 103 -3.59 5.09 21.08
CA GLU A 103 -3.62 6.54 20.94
C GLU A 103 -3.49 7.26 22.28
N ALA A 104 -4.18 6.79 23.32
CA ALA A 104 -4.10 7.34 24.67
C ALA A 104 -2.68 7.25 25.28
N SER A 105 -1.87 6.27 24.85
CA SER A 105 -0.48 6.13 25.29
C SER A 105 0.49 7.11 24.63
N ARG A 106 0.11 7.72 23.50
CA ARG A 106 0.98 8.61 22.71
C ARG A 106 1.05 10.00 23.32
N ILE A 107 1.97 10.84 22.83
CA ILE A 107 1.95 12.26 23.17
C ILE A 107 0.67 12.87 22.60
N HIS A 108 -0.07 13.60 23.45
CA HIS A 108 -1.35 14.19 23.10
C HIS A 108 -1.22 15.16 21.91
N THR A 109 -2.25 15.21 21.06
CA THR A 109 -2.25 16.02 19.83
C THR A 109 -2.06 17.51 20.08
N SER A 110 -2.48 18.02 21.25
CA SER A 110 -2.28 19.43 21.66
C SER A 110 -0.81 19.87 21.72
N GLU A 111 0.13 18.93 21.85
CA GLU A 111 1.57 19.24 21.86
C GLU A 111 2.12 19.51 20.46
N ASN A 112 1.35 19.20 19.41
CA ASN A 112 1.68 19.50 18.01
C ASN A 112 3.07 18.99 17.55
N CYS A 113 3.55 17.87 18.11
CA CYS A 113 4.85 17.28 17.81
C CYS A 113 4.78 15.97 17.02
N VAL A 114 3.80 15.09 17.27
CA VAL A 114 3.65 13.81 16.56
C VAL A 114 2.41 13.87 15.65
N TYR A 115 2.59 13.62 14.36
CA TYR A 115 1.51 13.74 13.36
C TYR A 115 1.13 12.41 12.70
N SER A 116 2.07 11.48 12.54
CA SER A 116 1.81 10.27 11.76
C SER A 116 0.69 9.41 12.33
N TYR A 117 -0.21 8.97 11.46
CA TYR A 117 -1.19 7.92 11.76
C TYR A 117 -1.93 8.13 13.09
N ARG A 118 -2.43 9.36 13.34
CA ARG A 118 -3.31 9.63 14.49
C ARG A 118 -4.58 8.81 14.35
N ILE A 119 -4.84 7.95 15.35
CA ILE A 119 -5.91 6.96 15.29
C ILE A 119 -7.25 7.66 15.53
N ASN A 120 -8.15 7.57 14.55
CA ASN A 120 -9.52 8.03 14.66
C ASN A 120 -10.39 7.23 13.68
N PRO A 121 -10.82 6.01 14.06
CA PRO A 121 -11.59 5.15 13.19
C PRO A 121 -12.94 5.76 12.82
N ASP A 122 -13.29 5.69 11.55
CA ASP A 122 -14.56 6.14 11.00
C ASP A 122 -15.26 4.96 10.30
N ASP A 123 -16.37 4.52 10.89
CA ASP A 123 -17.16 3.38 10.42
C ASP A 123 -17.77 3.59 9.03
N GLN A 124 -18.08 4.84 8.66
CA GLN A 124 -18.70 5.16 7.38
C GLN A 124 -17.65 5.16 6.27
N THR A 125 -16.56 5.88 6.49
CA THR A 125 -15.52 6.03 5.46
C THR A 125 -14.61 4.81 5.37
N GLY A 126 -14.47 4.04 6.46
CA GLY A 126 -13.51 2.95 6.58
C GLY A 126 -12.10 3.44 6.91
N ASP A 127 -11.89 4.75 7.10
CA ASP A 127 -10.61 5.29 7.50
C ASP A 127 -10.28 4.95 8.95
N LEU A 128 -9.02 4.63 9.22
CA LEU A 128 -8.53 4.35 10.58
C LEU A 128 -7.73 5.52 11.17
N PHE A 129 -7.37 6.49 10.33
CA PHE A 129 -6.46 7.57 10.70
C PHE A 129 -7.08 8.93 10.36
N ASP A 130 -6.89 9.89 11.25
CA ASP A 130 -7.34 11.26 11.06
C ASP A 130 -6.58 11.94 9.92
N ARG A 131 -7.32 12.36 8.89
CA ARG A 131 -6.79 13.03 7.70
C ARG A 131 -6.21 14.42 8.00
N ASN A 132 -6.61 15.06 9.10
CA ASN A 132 -6.08 16.36 9.50
C ASN A 132 -4.60 16.28 9.91
N TYR A 133 -4.13 15.10 10.33
CA TYR A 133 -2.75 14.83 10.71
C TYR A 133 -1.98 14.13 9.57
N ALA A 134 -1.99 14.76 8.40
CA ALA A 134 -1.25 14.29 7.24
C ALA A 134 0.22 14.77 7.25
N TRP A 135 1.02 14.22 6.33
CA TRP A 135 2.41 14.63 6.11
C TRP A 135 2.54 16.14 5.79
N GLN A 136 1.54 16.72 5.12
CA GLN A 136 1.51 18.16 4.85
C GLN A 136 1.40 18.98 6.14
N SER A 137 0.51 18.60 7.06
CA SER A 137 0.36 19.26 8.37
C SER A 137 1.65 19.18 9.19
N PHE A 138 2.33 18.03 9.16
CA PHE A 138 3.66 17.86 9.73
C PHE A 138 4.68 18.84 9.14
N MET A 139 4.77 18.92 7.80
CA MET A 139 5.71 19.82 7.12
C MET A 139 5.42 21.29 7.41
N LEU A 140 4.15 21.70 7.40
CA LEU A 140 3.73 23.06 7.74
C LEU A 140 4.14 23.42 9.17
N ARG A 141 3.88 22.52 10.14
CA ARG A 141 4.33 22.73 11.52
C ARG A 141 5.86 22.82 11.60
N SER A 142 6.58 21.97 10.88
CA SER A 142 8.04 22.02 10.88
C SER A 142 8.57 23.34 10.32
N LEU A 143 7.90 23.94 9.32
CA LEU A 143 8.27 25.24 8.77
C LEU A 143 8.00 26.36 9.78
N GLU A 144 6.81 26.38 10.36
CA GLU A 144 6.45 27.32 11.43
C GLU A 144 7.48 27.27 12.57
N LYS A 145 7.80 26.06 13.04
CA LYS A 145 8.83 25.86 14.07
C LYS A 145 10.22 26.28 13.61
N SER A 146 10.59 26.03 12.35
CA SER A 146 11.90 26.45 11.85
C SER A 146 12.09 27.96 11.86
N ALA A 147 11.01 28.76 11.85
CA ALA A 147 11.12 30.22 11.97
C ALA A 147 11.50 30.68 13.40
N GLU A 148 11.30 29.85 14.42
CA GLU A 148 11.63 30.14 15.82
C GLU A 148 13.09 29.79 16.19
N TYR A 149 13.83 29.10 15.31
CA TYR A 149 15.15 28.53 15.59
C TYR A 149 16.13 28.76 14.43
N ASP A 150 17.44 28.78 14.71
CA ASP A 150 18.45 28.99 13.67
C ASP A 150 18.78 27.72 12.86
N TYR A 151 18.59 26.54 13.44
CA TYR A 151 18.97 25.24 12.87
C TYR A 151 17.86 24.19 12.98
N VAL A 152 17.79 23.34 11.95
CA VAL A 152 16.90 22.18 11.89
C VAL A 152 17.73 20.93 11.61
N VAL A 153 17.52 19.89 12.41
CA VAL A 153 18.04 18.54 12.15
C VAL A 153 16.93 17.73 11.49
N LYS A 154 17.16 17.31 10.24
CA LYS A 154 16.32 16.36 9.54
C LYS A 154 16.90 14.97 9.66
N CYS A 155 16.13 14.03 10.18
CA CYS A 155 16.52 12.65 10.46
C CYS A 155 15.49 11.68 9.88
N ASP A 156 15.96 10.52 9.42
CA ASP A 156 15.15 9.39 8.92
C ASP A 156 15.68 8.11 9.56
N VAL A 157 14.82 7.17 9.96
CA VAL A 157 15.24 5.89 10.55
C VAL A 157 15.49 4.84 9.47
N SER A 158 16.68 4.25 9.46
CA SER A 158 17.06 3.24 8.49
C SER A 158 16.26 1.94 8.69
N GLU A 159 15.60 1.48 7.62
CA GLU A 159 14.87 0.19 7.58
C GLU A 159 13.90 0.02 8.76
N PHE A 160 13.09 1.05 9.05
CA PHE A 160 12.25 1.11 10.24
C PHE A 160 11.39 -0.15 10.47
N TYR A 161 10.44 -0.45 9.58
CA TYR A 161 9.55 -1.61 9.75
C TYR A 161 10.29 -2.95 9.83
N PRO A 162 11.26 -3.27 8.95
CA PRO A 162 12.02 -4.53 9.07
C PRO A 162 12.85 -4.66 10.33
N ARG A 163 13.22 -3.58 11.02
CA ARG A 163 14.10 -3.63 12.21
C ARG A 163 13.37 -3.52 13.55
N LEU A 164 12.07 -3.23 13.56
CA LEU A 164 11.31 -3.11 14.80
C LEU A 164 11.33 -4.44 15.59
N GLY A 165 11.90 -4.39 16.79
CA GLY A 165 12.06 -5.57 17.64
C GLY A 165 10.76 -6.02 18.27
N HIS A 166 10.42 -7.30 18.12
CA HIS A 166 9.20 -7.93 18.64
C HIS A 166 9.12 -7.84 20.16
N HIS A 167 10.24 -8.05 20.86
CA HIS A 167 10.27 -7.90 22.32
C HIS A 167 9.96 -6.46 22.78
N ARG A 168 10.37 -5.43 22.02
CA ARG A 168 10.06 -4.04 22.36
C ARG A 168 8.57 -3.73 22.16
N LEU A 169 8.02 -4.21 21.05
CA LEU A 169 6.59 -4.11 20.78
C LEU A 169 5.75 -4.87 21.82
N GLU A 170 6.12 -6.11 22.15
CA GLU A 170 5.43 -6.91 23.16
C GLU A 170 5.38 -6.21 24.51
N ASN A 171 6.51 -5.67 24.96
CA ASN A 171 6.55 -4.89 26.20
C ASN A 171 5.63 -3.67 26.13
N ALA A 172 5.62 -2.93 25.03
CA ALA A 172 4.73 -1.78 24.86
C ALA A 172 3.25 -2.18 24.86
N LEU A 173 2.89 -3.30 24.21
CA LEU A 173 1.54 -3.87 24.23
C LEU A 173 1.11 -4.29 25.64
N LEU A 174 1.99 -4.94 26.40
CA LEU A 174 1.72 -5.32 27.78
C LEU A 174 1.54 -4.10 28.70
N GLN A 175 2.24 -2.99 28.46
CA GLN A 175 2.02 -1.77 29.25
C GLN A 175 0.62 -1.17 29.09
N ILE A 176 -0.01 -1.32 27.92
CA ILE A 176 -1.31 -0.70 27.63
C ILE A 176 -2.48 -1.68 27.71
N ALA A 177 -2.23 -2.97 27.50
CA ALA A 177 -3.27 -3.96 27.28
C ALA A 177 -2.93 -5.34 27.87
N ALA A 178 -2.09 -5.42 28.92
CA ALA A 178 -1.73 -6.69 29.59
C ALA A 178 -2.94 -7.51 30.04
N ASP A 179 -4.01 -6.86 30.50
CA ASP A 179 -5.23 -7.54 30.97
C ASP A 179 -6.10 -8.08 29.83
N THR A 180 -5.68 -7.85 28.57
CA THR A 180 -6.39 -8.31 27.38
C THR A 180 -5.70 -9.53 26.77
N GLY A 181 -6.45 -10.34 26.01
CA GLY A 181 -5.90 -11.44 25.22
C GLY A 181 -5.18 -11.01 23.93
N TYR A 182 -5.22 -9.72 23.57
CA TYR A 182 -4.76 -9.21 22.27
C TYR A 182 -3.24 -9.19 22.10
N PRO A 183 -2.40 -8.80 23.09
CA PRO A 183 -0.95 -8.89 22.97
C PRO A 183 -0.49 -10.27 22.51
N LYS A 184 -1.01 -11.35 23.13
CA LYS A 184 -0.67 -12.72 22.74
C LYS A 184 -1.03 -13.01 21.27
N LYS A 185 -2.26 -12.66 20.85
CA LYS A 185 -2.73 -12.90 19.47
C LYS A 185 -1.89 -12.14 18.44
N ILE A 186 -1.60 -10.85 18.71
CA ILE A 186 -0.77 -9.99 17.86
C ILE A 186 0.65 -10.58 17.73
N MET A 187 1.27 -10.97 18.85
CA MET A 187 2.63 -11.53 18.86
C MET A 187 2.69 -12.92 18.22
N SER A 188 1.68 -13.76 18.40
CA SER A 188 1.59 -15.07 17.72
C SER A 188 1.51 -14.94 16.20
N PHE A 189 0.74 -13.97 15.68
CA PHE A 189 0.73 -13.67 14.26
C PHE A 189 2.10 -13.18 13.76
N LEU A 190 2.73 -12.24 14.48
CA LEU A 190 4.04 -11.71 14.10
C LEU A 190 5.15 -12.76 14.11
N SER A 191 5.12 -13.69 15.07
CA SER A 191 6.05 -14.81 15.13
C SER A 191 5.91 -15.75 13.93
N ASN A 192 4.68 -15.98 13.45
CA ASN A 192 4.44 -16.73 12.23
C ASN A 192 4.92 -15.95 10.99
N PHE A 193 4.55 -14.67 10.88
CA PHE A 193 4.95 -13.79 9.78
C PHE A 193 6.47 -13.70 9.62
N SER A 194 7.20 -13.56 10.71
CA SER A 194 8.65 -13.35 10.70
C SER A 194 9.45 -14.65 10.52
N ASN A 195 8.79 -15.80 10.34
CA ASN A 195 9.41 -17.13 10.44
C ASN A 195 10.25 -17.25 11.71
N THR A 196 9.62 -16.92 12.86
CA THR A 196 10.18 -16.91 14.22
C THR A 196 11.36 -15.97 14.47
N ARG A 197 11.67 -15.05 13.54
CA ARG A 197 12.62 -13.96 13.80
C ARG A 197 12.01 -12.99 14.82
N SER A 198 12.85 -12.45 15.70
CA SER A 198 12.43 -11.56 16.79
C SER A 198 12.27 -10.08 16.38
N PHE A 199 12.09 -9.80 15.10
CA PHE A 199 11.96 -8.44 14.57
C PHE A 199 11.18 -8.43 13.24
N GLY A 200 10.68 -7.24 12.90
CA GLY A 200 10.04 -6.96 11.62
C GLY A 200 8.52 -6.86 11.72
N LEU A 201 7.96 -5.84 11.08
CA LEU A 201 6.52 -5.70 10.86
C LEU A 201 6.20 -5.79 9.35
N PRO A 202 5.03 -6.34 8.97
CA PRO A 202 4.53 -6.28 7.60
C PRO A 202 4.48 -4.82 7.10
N ILE A 203 4.98 -4.54 5.91
CA ILE A 203 5.01 -3.18 5.37
C ILE A 203 3.72 -2.87 4.59
N GLY A 204 3.14 -1.69 4.81
CA GLY A 204 2.03 -1.13 4.03
C GLY A 204 0.68 -1.14 4.77
N GLY A 205 0.45 -2.13 5.64
CA GLY A 205 -0.81 -2.32 6.35
C GLY A 205 -1.06 -1.34 7.52
N PRO A 206 -2.33 -1.00 7.83
CA PRO A 206 -2.69 -0.10 8.93
C PRO A 206 -2.32 -0.64 10.32
N ALA A 207 -2.43 -1.95 10.54
CA ALA A 207 -2.03 -2.58 11.80
C ALA A 207 -0.54 -2.35 12.10
N ALA A 208 0.33 -2.56 11.10
CA ALA A 208 1.77 -2.29 11.24
C ALA A 208 2.06 -0.82 11.56
N ARG A 209 1.33 0.11 10.93
CA ARG A 209 1.44 1.56 11.20
C ARG A 209 1.13 1.86 12.67
N MET A 210 0.01 1.39 13.20
CA MET A 210 -0.37 1.59 14.61
C MET A 210 0.66 0.98 15.58
N LEU A 211 1.11 -0.25 15.33
CA LEU A 211 2.09 -0.92 16.18
C LEU A 211 3.48 -0.26 16.12
N SER A 212 3.87 0.27 14.97
CA SER A 212 5.12 1.03 14.82
C SER A 212 5.09 2.32 15.62
N GLU A 213 3.95 3.03 15.62
CA GLU A 213 3.73 4.24 16.43
C GLU A 213 3.76 3.95 17.93
N LEU A 214 3.11 2.86 18.36
CA LEU A 214 3.17 2.40 19.76
C LEU A 214 4.61 2.16 20.22
N THR A 215 5.44 1.57 19.36
CA THR A 215 6.81 1.18 19.70
C THR A 215 7.74 2.38 19.76
N ILE A 216 7.69 3.28 18.77
CA ILE A 216 8.57 4.45 18.70
C ILE A 216 8.20 5.54 19.71
N ASN A 217 6.96 5.53 20.24
CA ASN A 217 6.48 6.48 21.26
C ASN A 217 7.38 6.58 22.50
N GLN A 218 8.14 5.53 22.84
CA GLN A 218 9.15 5.62 23.90
C GLN A 218 10.21 6.69 23.59
N ILE A 219 10.66 6.79 22.34
CA ILE A 219 11.64 7.79 21.89
C ILE A 219 11.03 9.19 21.94
N ASP A 220 9.78 9.35 21.50
CA ASP A 220 9.07 10.63 21.56
C ASP A 220 9.00 11.16 23.00
N ARG A 221 8.66 10.29 23.94
CA ARG A 221 8.59 10.63 25.37
C ARG A 221 9.96 10.98 25.95
N LEU A 222 11.03 10.33 25.50
CA LEU A 222 12.41 10.63 25.90
C LEU A 222 12.89 11.98 25.37
N LEU A 223 12.58 12.32 24.11
CA LEU A 223 12.86 13.63 23.52
C LEU A 223 12.13 14.73 24.30
N ARG A 224 10.83 14.54 24.55
CA ARG A 224 10.02 15.47 25.36
C ARG A 224 10.58 15.61 26.77
N GLY A 225 10.95 14.51 27.43
CA GLY A 225 11.52 14.52 28.77
C GLY A 225 12.89 15.21 28.85
N ALA A 226 13.61 15.32 27.73
CA ALA A 226 14.85 16.06 27.60
C ALA A 226 14.64 17.53 27.18
N ASN A 227 13.39 18.01 27.09
CA ASN A 227 13.02 19.34 26.59
C ASN A 227 13.60 19.65 25.20
N ILE A 228 13.62 18.65 24.32
CA ILE A 228 14.03 18.81 22.92
C ILE A 228 12.79 19.12 22.09
N ASP A 229 12.77 20.23 21.37
CA ASP A 229 11.67 20.57 20.46
C ASP A 229 11.80 19.80 19.15
N PHE A 230 10.75 19.05 18.79
CA PHE A 230 10.75 18.19 17.63
C PHE A 230 9.36 18.04 17.02
N THR A 231 9.34 17.69 15.75
CA THR A 231 8.16 17.18 15.05
C THR A 231 8.49 15.83 14.41
N ARG A 232 7.52 14.92 14.34
CA ARG A 232 7.69 13.58 13.78
C ARG A 232 6.53 13.15 12.89
N TYR A 233 6.87 12.52 11.77
CA TYR A 233 5.95 11.76 10.93
C TYR A 233 6.57 10.41 10.60
N ALA A 234 6.05 9.35 11.23
CA ALA A 234 6.53 7.97 11.12
C ALA A 234 8.00 7.89 11.56
N ASP A 235 8.89 7.56 10.64
CA ASP A 235 10.35 7.49 10.81
C ASP A 235 11.07 8.82 10.53
N ASP A 236 10.39 9.85 10.03
CA ASP A 236 10.95 11.18 9.78
C ASP A 236 10.85 12.05 11.04
N PHE A 237 12.01 12.54 11.53
CA PHE A 237 12.11 13.50 12.64
C PHE A 237 12.68 14.84 12.13
N HIS A 238 12.06 15.94 12.55
CA HIS A 238 12.65 17.27 12.48
C HIS A 238 12.87 17.79 13.91
N ILE A 239 14.11 18.12 14.26
CA ILE A 239 14.49 18.65 15.58
C ILE A 239 14.98 20.08 15.42
N PHE A 240 14.56 20.97 16.31
CA PHE A 240 14.85 22.41 16.22
C PHE A 240 15.88 22.84 17.28
N ALA A 241 16.83 23.68 16.90
CA ALA A 241 17.95 24.09 17.75
C ALA A 241 18.42 25.52 17.45
N ASN A 242 18.90 26.24 18.46
CA ASN A 242 19.38 27.62 18.30
C ASN A 242 20.84 27.69 17.85
N THR A 243 21.61 26.62 18.05
CA THR A 243 23.02 26.59 17.61
C THR A 243 23.32 25.28 16.91
N ARG A 244 24.30 25.30 16.01
CA ARG A 244 24.78 24.09 15.33
C ARG A 244 25.28 23.04 16.31
N GLU A 245 25.92 23.46 17.40
CA GLU A 245 26.41 22.55 18.44
C GLU A 245 25.25 21.87 19.19
N GLU A 246 24.21 22.63 19.50
CA GLU A 246 22.99 22.08 20.10
C GLU A 246 22.29 21.08 19.16
N ALA A 247 22.21 21.40 17.86
CA ALA A 247 21.69 20.50 16.85
C ALA A 247 22.48 19.16 16.79
N TYR A 248 23.82 19.23 16.88
CA TYR A 248 24.66 18.03 16.97
C TYR A 248 24.40 17.23 18.24
N ARG A 249 24.32 17.90 19.41
CA ARG A 249 24.00 17.27 20.68
C ARG A 249 22.65 16.54 20.65
N TYR A 250 21.63 17.14 20.06
CA TYR A 250 20.31 16.50 19.90
C TYR A 250 20.35 15.32 18.93
N THR A 251 21.14 15.41 17.86
CA THR A 251 21.37 14.28 16.94
C THR A 251 22.03 13.10 17.65
N ILE A 252 23.04 13.38 18.48
CA ILE A 252 23.72 12.35 19.31
C ILE A 252 22.71 11.72 20.26
N PHE A 253 21.95 12.54 20.99
CA PHE A 253 20.92 12.05 21.92
C PHE A 253 19.90 11.14 21.23
N LEU A 254 19.33 11.57 20.09
CA LEU A 254 18.38 10.75 19.33
C LEU A 254 19.03 9.43 18.88
N SER A 255 20.25 9.49 18.34
CA SER A 255 20.98 8.30 17.89
C SER A 255 21.23 7.31 19.04
N GLU A 256 21.65 7.78 20.21
CA GLU A 256 21.83 6.96 21.41
C GLU A 256 20.52 6.31 21.84
N LYS A 257 19.43 7.08 21.92
CA LYS A 257 18.13 6.55 22.37
C LYS A 257 17.54 5.55 21.39
N LEU A 258 17.64 5.78 20.08
CA LEU A 258 17.24 4.82 19.06
C LEU A 258 18.04 3.51 19.18
N PHE A 259 19.37 3.62 19.36
CA PHE A 259 20.24 2.45 19.43
C PHE A 259 20.01 1.63 20.72
N GLU A 260 20.09 2.27 21.88
CA GLU A 260 20.00 1.60 23.19
C GLU A 260 18.61 1.02 23.47
N ASN A 261 17.55 1.75 23.11
CA ASN A 261 16.18 1.36 23.47
C ASN A 261 15.48 0.56 22.38
N GLN A 262 15.76 0.83 21.10
CA GLN A 262 15.02 0.22 20.00
C GLN A 262 15.90 -0.64 19.06
N GLY A 263 17.23 -0.59 19.18
CA GLY A 263 18.13 -1.24 18.23
C GLY A 263 18.06 -0.63 16.83
N LEU A 264 17.57 0.62 16.73
CA LEU A 264 17.40 1.36 15.48
C LEU A 264 18.58 2.31 15.24
N SER A 265 18.73 2.75 14.00
CA SER A 265 19.79 3.67 13.60
C SER A 265 19.30 4.67 12.56
N LEU A 266 19.88 5.86 12.58
CA LEU A 266 19.57 6.90 11.60
C LEU A 266 20.15 6.59 10.22
N GLN A 267 19.41 6.94 9.17
CA GLN A 267 19.85 6.84 7.79
C GLN A 267 20.89 7.92 7.47
N LYS A 268 22.15 7.52 7.33
CA LYS A 268 23.30 8.42 7.18
C LYS A 268 23.18 9.39 6.01
N SER A 269 22.62 8.96 4.88
CA SER A 269 22.51 9.78 3.67
C SER A 269 21.38 10.82 3.73
N LYS A 270 20.37 10.59 4.58
CA LYS A 270 19.21 11.45 4.76
C LYS A 270 19.30 12.35 5.99
N THR A 271 20.15 12.00 6.95
CA THR A 271 20.36 12.77 8.18
C THR A 271 21.20 14.01 7.90
N ARG A 272 20.65 15.20 8.17
CA ARG A 272 21.31 16.49 7.88
C ARG A 272 20.99 17.53 8.93
N ILE A 273 21.99 18.35 9.27
CA ILE A 273 21.82 19.60 10.02
C ILE A 273 21.85 20.73 9.01
N MET A 274 20.79 21.54 9.00
CA MET A 274 20.58 22.62 8.05
C MET A 274 20.25 23.90 8.82
N THR A 275 20.54 25.05 8.23
CA THR A 275 19.98 26.32 8.74
C THR A 275 18.47 26.37 8.47
N ALA A 276 17.72 27.16 9.25
CA ALA A 276 16.30 27.37 9.01
C ALA A 276 16.00 27.91 7.59
N ALA A 277 16.87 28.77 7.07
CA ALA A 277 16.77 29.29 5.71
C ALA A 277 16.93 28.18 4.65
N GLU A 278 17.92 27.29 4.81
CA GLU A 278 18.10 26.14 3.92
C GLU A 278 16.94 25.15 4.01
N PHE A 279 16.43 24.90 5.21
CA PHE A 279 15.27 24.01 5.42
C PHE A 279 14.03 24.56 4.69
N SER A 280 13.75 25.86 4.85
CA SER A 280 12.64 26.54 4.17
C SER A 280 12.79 26.54 2.66
N ALA A 281 14.00 26.82 2.13
CA ALA A 281 14.26 26.85 0.70
C ALA A 281 14.21 25.47 0.03
N THR A 282 14.48 24.40 0.77
CA THR A 282 14.44 23.02 0.26
C THR A 282 13.12 22.31 0.57
N SER A 283 12.20 23.00 1.25
CA SER A 283 10.90 22.46 1.60
C SER A 283 10.03 22.28 0.35
N PRO A 284 9.38 21.12 0.20
CA PRO A 284 8.40 20.89 -0.87
C PRO A 284 7.08 21.66 -0.66
N VAL A 285 6.88 22.26 0.51
CA VAL A 285 5.70 23.07 0.86
C VAL A 285 6.14 24.51 1.08
N VAL A 286 5.44 25.47 0.47
CA VAL A 286 5.64 26.90 0.68
C VAL A 286 4.83 27.33 1.90
N TRP A 287 5.50 27.86 2.91
CA TRP A 287 4.84 28.57 4.00
C TRP A 287 4.73 30.05 3.62
N SER A 288 3.51 30.58 3.55
CA SER A 288 3.26 32.01 3.42
C SER A 288 2.44 32.47 4.62
N GLU A 289 2.91 33.48 5.35
CA GLU A 289 2.11 34.19 6.36
C GLU A 289 0.79 34.74 5.76
N ASP A 290 0.76 34.93 4.43
CA ASP A 290 -0.38 35.45 3.66
C ASP A 290 -1.41 34.36 3.24
N ALA A 291 -1.34 33.13 3.73
CA ALA A 291 -2.25 32.05 3.30
C ALA A 291 -3.74 32.30 3.62
N GLU A 292 -4.04 33.26 4.52
CA GLU A 292 -5.41 33.73 4.77
C GLU A 292 -5.93 34.73 3.71
N ASN A 293 -5.08 35.25 2.81
CA ASN A 293 -5.44 36.22 1.77
C ASN A 293 -5.19 35.68 0.34
N ALA A 294 -5.22 34.37 0.13
CA ALA A 294 -5.01 33.76 -1.18
C ALA A 294 -6.16 34.01 -2.19
N GLU A 295 -7.30 34.56 -1.76
CA GLU A 295 -8.45 34.86 -2.63
C GLU A 295 -8.30 36.15 -3.48
N GLU A 296 -7.28 36.98 -3.25
CA GLU A 296 -7.17 38.29 -3.95
C GLU A 296 -6.05 38.41 -5.00
N ARG A 297 -5.44 37.30 -5.45
CA ARG A 297 -4.43 37.34 -6.53
C ARG A 297 -4.92 36.72 -7.84
N GLU A 298 -6.11 37.08 -8.29
CA GLU A 298 -6.46 36.98 -9.71
C GLU A 298 -5.70 38.05 -10.51
N GLY A 299 -4.85 37.62 -11.46
CA GLY A 299 -4.38 38.51 -12.52
C GLY A 299 -2.88 38.77 -12.62
N LYS A 300 -2.00 37.82 -12.26
CA LYS A 300 -0.60 37.82 -12.74
C LYS A 300 -0.23 36.48 -13.34
N THR A 301 0.36 36.53 -14.53
CA THR A 301 0.91 35.43 -15.34
C THR A 301 1.42 34.26 -14.49
N PHE A 302 0.83 33.09 -14.72
CA PHE A 302 1.16 31.82 -14.08
C PHE A 302 2.65 31.50 -14.23
N ASP A 303 3.35 31.39 -13.10
CA ASP A 303 4.73 30.94 -13.07
C ASP A 303 4.76 29.41 -13.00
N LYS A 304 5.54 28.76 -13.85
CA LYS A 304 5.55 27.29 -14.06
C LYS A 304 5.90 26.49 -12.80
N HIS A 305 6.59 27.12 -11.85
CA HIS A 305 6.86 26.54 -10.54
C HIS A 305 5.61 26.41 -9.67
N HIS A 306 4.61 27.29 -9.83
CA HIS A 306 3.34 27.20 -9.09
C HIS A 306 2.44 26.06 -9.61
N GLU A 307 2.50 25.71 -10.91
CA GLU A 307 1.71 24.59 -11.45
C GLU A 307 2.18 23.24 -10.88
N ALA A 308 3.49 23.00 -10.84
CA ALA A 308 4.06 21.82 -10.21
C ALA A 308 3.74 21.75 -8.71
N GLN A 309 3.71 22.89 -8.01
CA GLN A 309 3.35 22.98 -6.60
C GLN A 309 1.84 22.75 -6.35
N GLY A 310 0.97 23.27 -7.23
CA GLY A 310 -0.48 23.04 -7.20
C GLY A 310 -0.84 21.58 -7.43
N ILE A 311 -0.12 20.88 -8.32
CA ILE A 311 -0.28 19.43 -8.48
C ILE A 311 0.22 18.70 -7.22
N LEU A 312 1.32 19.14 -6.60
CA LEU A 312 1.89 18.51 -5.39
C LEU A 312 1.04 18.64 -4.13
N SER A 313 0.15 19.64 -4.02
CA SER A 313 -0.76 19.80 -2.86
C SER A 313 -1.98 18.87 -2.88
N ILE A 314 -2.32 18.26 -4.03
CA ILE A 314 -3.46 17.33 -4.12
C ILE A 314 -3.18 16.04 -3.35
N SER A 315 -3.83 15.77 -2.22
CA SER A 315 -3.65 14.51 -1.49
C SER A 315 -4.25 13.36 -2.31
N LEU A 316 -3.41 12.46 -2.80
CA LEU A 316 -3.82 11.31 -3.62
C LEU A 316 -3.62 10.02 -2.81
N ARG A 317 -4.70 9.51 -2.20
CA ARG A 317 -4.83 8.09 -1.89
C ARG A 317 -5.87 7.55 -2.87
N PHE A 318 -5.39 7.04 -3.97
CA PHE A 318 -6.25 6.46 -4.99
C PHE A 318 -5.66 5.12 -5.38
N ASP A 319 -6.35 4.03 -4.98
CA ASP A 319 -6.07 2.70 -5.52
C ASP A 319 -7.06 2.43 -6.65
N PRO A 320 -6.54 2.29 -7.89
CA PRO A 320 -7.37 2.16 -9.05
C PRO A 320 -8.12 0.84 -9.20
N TYR A 321 -7.69 -0.18 -8.47
CA TYR A 321 -8.32 -1.50 -8.43
C TYR A 321 -9.26 -1.64 -7.22
N SER A 322 -9.40 -0.57 -6.41
CA SER A 322 -10.30 -0.56 -5.27
C SER A 322 -11.75 -0.72 -5.71
N PRO A 323 -12.58 -1.45 -4.95
CA PRO A 323 -14.03 -1.41 -5.10
C PRO A 323 -14.62 0.02 -5.01
N THR A 324 -13.92 0.99 -4.43
CA THR A 324 -14.33 2.41 -4.33
C THR A 324 -13.69 3.31 -5.39
N ALA A 325 -13.06 2.74 -6.42
CA ALA A 325 -12.30 3.47 -7.42
C ALA A 325 -13.07 4.56 -8.20
N GLU A 326 -14.40 4.46 -8.29
CA GLU A 326 -15.25 5.47 -8.93
C GLU A 326 -15.46 6.70 -8.04
N GLU A 327 -15.59 6.53 -6.73
CA GLU A 327 -15.78 7.64 -5.77
C GLU A 327 -14.51 8.49 -5.67
N ASP A 328 -13.35 7.85 -5.55
CA ASP A 328 -12.05 8.53 -5.52
C ASP A 328 -11.71 9.24 -6.86
N TYR A 329 -12.30 8.77 -7.96
CA TYR A 329 -12.14 9.39 -9.28
C TYR A 329 -12.86 10.73 -9.39
N GLU A 330 -14.08 10.83 -8.88
CA GLU A 330 -14.85 12.07 -8.92
C GLU A 330 -14.18 13.18 -8.11
N ALA A 331 -13.62 12.84 -6.95
CA ALA A 331 -12.83 13.77 -6.13
C ALA A 331 -11.60 14.31 -6.87
N LEU A 332 -11.00 13.51 -7.75
CA LEU A 332 -9.80 13.88 -8.51
C LEU A 332 -10.11 14.81 -9.70
N LYS A 333 -11.27 14.64 -10.35
CA LYS A 333 -11.65 15.36 -11.57
C LYS A 333 -11.78 16.87 -11.37
N ALA A 334 -12.21 17.32 -10.19
CA ALA A 334 -12.53 18.71 -9.91
C ALA A 334 -11.34 19.70 -9.99
N ASN A 335 -10.10 19.22 -10.03
CA ASN A 335 -8.89 20.05 -9.90
C ASN A 335 -7.98 20.05 -11.16
N ILE A 336 -8.38 19.41 -12.27
CA ILE A 336 -7.43 19.03 -13.33
C ILE A 336 -7.52 19.88 -14.60
N ASP A 337 -8.63 20.58 -14.84
CA ASP A 337 -8.84 21.40 -16.05
C ASP A 337 -7.89 22.61 -16.17
N GLN A 338 -7.01 22.83 -15.18
CA GLN A 338 -6.11 23.97 -15.10
C GLN A 338 -4.66 23.68 -15.56
N PHE A 339 -4.28 22.44 -15.86
CA PHE A 339 -2.86 22.07 -16.09
C PHE A 339 -2.57 21.48 -17.49
N ASP A 340 -1.46 21.89 -18.12
CA ASP A 340 -0.94 21.27 -19.36
C ASP A 340 -0.14 19.99 -19.04
N ILE A 341 -0.88 18.89 -18.89
CA ILE A 341 -0.36 17.56 -18.54
C ILE A 341 0.71 17.08 -19.53
N MET A 342 0.54 17.35 -20.82
CA MET A 342 1.45 16.86 -21.87
C MET A 342 2.80 17.56 -21.84
N SER A 343 2.81 18.87 -21.61
CA SER A 343 4.05 19.62 -21.43
C SER A 343 4.82 19.12 -20.21
N LEU A 344 4.12 18.95 -19.07
CA LEU A 344 4.72 18.44 -17.84
C LEU A 344 5.29 17.03 -18.00
N LEU A 345 4.55 16.13 -18.68
CA LEU A 345 5.02 14.77 -18.95
C LEU A 345 6.30 14.77 -19.79
N ARG A 346 6.35 15.53 -20.89
CA ARG A 346 7.55 15.61 -21.74
C ARG A 346 8.75 16.16 -20.98
N GLU A 347 8.53 17.16 -20.14
CA GLU A 347 9.60 17.71 -19.31
C GLU A 347 10.18 16.66 -18.35
N GLU A 348 9.31 15.95 -17.61
CA GLU A 348 9.76 14.89 -16.70
C GLU A 348 10.48 13.75 -17.44
N LEU A 349 9.99 13.34 -18.61
CA LEU A 349 10.61 12.30 -19.43
C LEU A 349 11.95 12.73 -20.05
N SER A 350 12.19 14.03 -20.21
CA SER A 350 13.48 14.55 -20.70
C SER A 350 14.58 14.53 -19.64
N LYS A 351 14.23 14.36 -18.36
CA LYS A 351 15.18 14.35 -17.25
C LYS A 351 15.86 12.98 -17.15
N SER A 352 17.12 12.98 -16.68
CA SER A 352 17.83 11.73 -16.38
C SER A 352 17.26 11.00 -15.16
N ARG A 353 16.59 11.73 -14.26
CA ARG A 353 15.86 11.22 -13.10
C ARG A 353 14.58 12.00 -12.93
N ILE A 354 13.48 11.29 -12.79
CA ILE A 354 12.16 11.90 -12.61
C ILE A 354 11.97 12.37 -11.17
N HIS A 355 11.12 13.36 -11.00
CA HIS A 355 10.58 13.69 -9.69
C HIS A 355 9.40 12.74 -9.39
N ILE A 356 9.66 11.67 -8.64
CA ILE A 356 8.73 10.54 -8.38
C ILE A 356 7.32 11.04 -8.00
N ALA A 357 7.19 11.95 -7.03
CA ALA A 357 5.87 12.39 -6.56
C ALA A 357 5.07 13.11 -7.66
N LEU A 358 5.64 14.16 -8.26
CA LEU A 358 5.07 14.88 -9.41
C LEU A 358 4.73 13.93 -10.56
N SER A 359 5.67 13.07 -10.96
CA SER A 359 5.47 12.13 -12.07
C SER A 359 4.33 11.15 -11.81
N ARG A 360 4.16 10.63 -10.58
CA ARG A 360 2.98 9.80 -10.22
C ARG A 360 1.67 10.55 -10.42
N LYS A 361 1.63 11.83 -10.07
CA LYS A 361 0.44 12.66 -10.25
C LYS A 361 0.16 12.93 -11.72
N ILE A 362 1.18 13.29 -12.51
CA ILE A 362 1.05 13.45 -13.96
C ILE A 362 0.48 12.18 -14.59
N ILE A 363 1.04 11.01 -14.26
CA ILE A 363 0.53 9.72 -14.77
C ILE A 363 -0.93 9.51 -14.35
N ALA A 364 -1.28 9.76 -13.09
CA ALA A 364 -2.66 9.62 -12.61
C ALA A 364 -3.65 10.54 -13.36
N THR A 365 -3.18 11.69 -13.87
CA THR A 365 -4.01 12.65 -14.61
C THR A 365 -4.24 12.27 -16.09
N ILE A 366 -3.48 11.33 -16.66
CA ILE A 366 -3.60 10.96 -18.09
C ILE A 366 -4.97 10.38 -18.43
N ARG A 367 -5.64 9.76 -17.45
CA ARG A 367 -7.01 9.26 -17.61
C ARG A 367 -8.03 10.34 -18.00
N PHE A 368 -7.74 11.61 -17.73
CA PHE A 368 -8.62 12.75 -18.07
C PHE A 368 -8.36 13.31 -19.47
N LEU A 369 -7.26 12.91 -20.12
CA LEU A 369 -7.02 13.26 -21.52
C LEU A 369 -7.96 12.46 -22.41
N GLU A 370 -8.29 12.95 -23.60
CA GLU A 370 -9.20 12.28 -24.54
C GLU A 370 -8.57 12.11 -25.93
N GLY A 371 -9.04 11.08 -26.64
CA GLY A 371 -8.67 10.79 -28.03
C GLY A 371 -7.15 10.64 -28.24
N LYS A 372 -6.65 11.21 -29.35
CA LYS A 372 -5.25 11.06 -29.77
C LYS A 372 -4.23 11.54 -28.74
N VAL A 373 -4.58 12.55 -27.93
CA VAL A 373 -3.67 13.09 -26.91
C VAL A 373 -3.37 12.04 -25.84
N ARG A 374 -4.39 11.26 -25.46
CA ARG A 374 -4.24 10.14 -24.53
C ARG A 374 -3.39 9.01 -25.13
N ASP A 375 -3.66 8.64 -26.37
CA ASP A 375 -2.88 7.63 -27.09
C ASP A 375 -1.39 8.01 -27.11
N ASP A 376 -1.08 9.25 -27.53
CA ASP A 376 0.30 9.76 -27.58
C ASP A 376 0.95 9.79 -26.19
N ALA A 377 0.19 10.10 -25.12
CA ALA A 377 0.67 10.09 -23.74
C ALA A 377 1.04 8.68 -23.27
N VAL A 378 0.18 7.70 -23.52
CA VAL A 378 0.42 6.29 -23.16
C VAL A 378 1.63 5.75 -23.89
N LEU A 379 1.72 5.96 -25.21
CA LEU A 379 2.86 5.51 -26.01
C LEU A 379 4.18 6.17 -25.56
N SER A 380 4.14 7.46 -25.20
CA SER A 380 5.29 8.16 -24.64
C SER A 380 5.79 7.54 -23.33
N ILE A 381 4.88 7.15 -22.44
CA ILE A 381 5.22 6.50 -21.17
C ILE A 381 5.83 5.13 -21.40
N VAL A 382 5.17 4.30 -22.22
CA VAL A 382 5.62 2.94 -22.55
C VAL A 382 7.00 2.98 -23.21
N GLY A 383 7.24 3.94 -24.11
CA GLY A 383 8.52 4.16 -24.76
C GLY A 383 9.65 4.56 -23.81
N ASN A 384 9.34 5.18 -22.67
CA ASN A 384 10.30 5.66 -21.67
C ASN A 384 10.23 4.88 -20.35
N SER A 385 9.83 3.60 -20.41
CA SER A 385 9.65 2.75 -19.22
C SER A 385 10.89 2.67 -18.31
N ASP A 386 12.11 2.74 -18.87
CA ASP A 386 13.36 2.72 -18.10
C ASP A 386 13.51 3.95 -17.19
N ILE A 387 13.12 5.13 -17.67
CA ILE A 387 13.16 6.38 -16.92
C ILE A 387 12.08 6.38 -15.83
N LEU A 388 10.91 5.79 -16.15
CA LEU A 388 9.76 5.66 -15.26
C LEU A 388 9.82 4.45 -14.32
N TYR A 389 10.91 3.71 -14.31
CA TYR A 389 11.07 2.50 -13.51
C TYR A 389 10.62 2.62 -12.04
N PRO A 390 10.92 3.70 -11.29
CA PRO A 390 10.49 3.84 -9.89
C PRO A 390 8.96 3.97 -9.70
N ILE A 391 8.22 4.25 -10.77
CA ILE A 391 6.77 4.48 -10.75
C ILE A 391 6.04 3.65 -11.82
N ILE A 392 6.68 2.61 -12.35
CA ILE A 392 6.13 1.80 -13.43
C ILE A 392 4.83 1.11 -13.02
N SER A 393 4.65 0.78 -11.73
CA SER A 393 3.36 0.28 -11.22
C SER A 393 2.24 1.28 -11.47
N SER A 394 2.44 2.56 -11.16
CA SER A 394 1.49 3.64 -11.43
C SER A 394 1.23 3.82 -12.94
N ALA A 395 2.25 3.62 -13.77
CA ALA A 395 2.12 3.68 -15.22
C ALA A 395 1.25 2.53 -15.77
N LEU A 396 1.52 1.28 -15.35
CA LEU A 396 0.77 0.09 -15.75
C LEU A 396 -0.68 0.14 -15.27
N ILE A 397 -0.88 0.60 -14.03
CA ILE A 397 -2.18 0.97 -13.46
C ILE A 397 -2.96 1.91 -14.40
N MET A 398 -2.32 2.97 -14.88
CA MET A 398 -2.98 3.94 -15.73
C MET A 398 -3.32 3.32 -17.09
N MET A 399 -2.38 2.57 -17.67
CA MET A 399 -2.55 1.86 -18.94
C MET A 399 -3.71 0.88 -18.93
N ASP A 400 -3.83 0.07 -17.88
CA ASP A 400 -4.92 -0.90 -17.72
C ASP A 400 -6.29 -0.22 -17.79
N ARG A 401 -6.41 0.94 -17.15
CA ARG A 401 -7.69 1.63 -16.99
C ARG A 401 -8.13 2.37 -18.23
N VAL A 402 -7.19 3.00 -18.92
CA VAL A 402 -7.50 3.70 -20.16
C VAL A 402 -7.54 2.76 -21.34
N TYR A 403 -7.18 1.47 -21.16
CA TYR A 403 -6.97 0.51 -22.24
C TYR A 403 -8.13 0.49 -23.22
N GLU A 404 -9.37 0.28 -22.73
CA GLU A 404 -10.56 0.18 -23.58
C GLU A 404 -10.81 1.45 -24.41
N GLU A 405 -10.40 2.60 -23.88
CA GLU A 405 -10.59 3.91 -24.50
C GLU A 405 -9.45 4.34 -25.44
N LEU A 406 -8.40 3.52 -25.59
CA LEU A 406 -7.30 3.77 -26.53
C LEU A 406 -7.70 3.41 -27.97
N GLY A 407 -7.10 4.11 -28.94
CA GLY A 407 -7.19 3.72 -30.34
C GLY A 407 -6.52 2.37 -30.62
N ASP A 408 -7.04 1.60 -31.58
CA ASP A 408 -6.50 0.27 -31.93
C ASP A 408 -4.98 0.26 -32.21
N PRO A 409 -4.40 1.25 -32.93
CA PRO A 409 -2.94 1.29 -33.12
C PRO A 409 -2.17 1.41 -31.80
N ALA A 410 -2.68 2.21 -30.86
CA ALA A 410 -2.04 2.42 -29.57
C ALA A 410 -2.17 1.17 -28.67
N LYS A 411 -3.32 0.47 -28.71
CA LYS A 411 -3.51 -0.81 -28.02
C LYS A 411 -2.49 -1.85 -28.48
N ILE A 412 -2.32 -2.01 -29.79
CA ILE A 412 -1.39 -2.97 -30.38
C ILE A 412 0.05 -2.64 -29.96
N GLU A 413 0.48 -1.38 -30.13
CA GLU A 413 1.84 -0.97 -29.80
C GLU A 413 2.16 -1.10 -28.30
N LEU A 414 1.20 -0.78 -27.43
CA LEU A 414 1.31 -0.99 -25.98
C LEU A 414 1.56 -2.47 -25.65
N ILE A 415 0.71 -3.36 -26.16
CA ILE A 415 0.80 -4.81 -25.89
C ILE A 415 2.10 -5.38 -26.46
N ASP A 416 2.46 -5.04 -27.69
CA ASP A 416 3.69 -5.51 -28.35
C ASP A 416 4.95 -5.09 -27.56
N LYS A 417 4.97 -3.85 -27.04
CA LYS A 417 6.08 -3.39 -26.22
C LYS A 417 6.18 -4.17 -24.90
N LEU A 418 5.04 -4.39 -24.22
CA LEU A 418 5.02 -5.17 -22.98
C LEU A 418 5.52 -6.61 -23.22
N ILE A 419 5.01 -7.28 -24.26
CA ILE A 419 5.46 -8.62 -24.65
C ILE A 419 6.96 -8.64 -24.92
N SER A 420 7.45 -7.69 -25.73
CA SER A 420 8.87 -7.57 -26.08
C SER A 420 9.75 -7.44 -24.85
N MET A 421 9.38 -6.56 -23.91
CA MET A 421 10.15 -6.33 -22.69
C MET A 421 10.14 -7.52 -21.73
N ILE A 422 9.01 -8.22 -21.60
CA ILE A 422 8.90 -9.42 -20.76
C ILE A 422 9.73 -10.55 -21.37
N ARG A 423 9.63 -10.78 -22.69
CA ARG A 423 10.42 -11.82 -23.39
C ARG A 423 11.92 -11.54 -23.36
N ALA A 424 12.32 -10.27 -23.38
CA ALA A 424 13.70 -9.84 -23.23
C ALA A 424 14.24 -9.97 -21.79
N ASP A 425 13.45 -10.46 -20.82
CA ASP A 425 13.77 -10.50 -19.38
C ASP A 425 14.27 -9.14 -18.86
N SER A 426 13.60 -8.05 -19.29
CA SER A 426 13.93 -6.70 -18.85
C SER A 426 13.95 -6.61 -17.33
N HIS A 427 14.91 -5.87 -16.78
CA HIS A 427 15.03 -5.62 -15.34
C HIS A 427 13.74 -5.05 -14.72
N ILE A 428 12.89 -4.41 -15.53
CA ILE A 428 11.56 -3.94 -15.13
C ILE A 428 10.66 -5.10 -14.73
N PHE A 429 10.54 -6.13 -15.57
CA PHE A 429 9.63 -7.26 -15.40
C PHE A 429 10.29 -8.49 -14.75
N ARG A 430 11.51 -8.35 -14.25
CA ARG A 430 12.09 -9.30 -13.30
C ARG A 430 11.50 -9.17 -11.90
N ILE A 431 10.81 -8.06 -11.61
CA ILE A 431 10.11 -7.82 -10.35
C ILE A 431 8.67 -8.34 -10.47
N ASP A 432 8.32 -9.29 -9.60
CA ASP A 432 7.01 -9.94 -9.63
C ASP A 432 5.83 -8.97 -9.49
N VAL A 433 5.97 -7.93 -8.65
CA VAL A 433 4.94 -6.91 -8.47
C VAL A 433 4.65 -6.18 -9.79
N HIS A 434 5.68 -5.83 -10.57
CA HIS A 434 5.50 -5.21 -11.88
C HIS A 434 4.83 -6.16 -12.87
N LEU A 435 5.18 -7.45 -12.83
CA LEU A 435 4.49 -8.46 -13.64
C LEU A 435 3.00 -8.53 -13.29
N CYS A 436 2.62 -8.53 -12.01
CA CYS A 436 1.20 -8.54 -11.63
C CYS A 436 0.42 -7.33 -12.17
N TYR A 437 1.02 -6.14 -12.21
CA TYR A 437 0.40 -4.98 -12.85
C TYR A 437 0.37 -5.10 -14.38
N ALA A 438 1.43 -5.63 -15.01
CA ALA A 438 1.44 -5.85 -16.46
C ALA A 438 0.44 -6.91 -16.91
N LEU A 439 0.22 -7.96 -16.11
CA LEU A 439 -0.79 -8.99 -16.36
C LEU A 439 -2.21 -8.41 -16.44
N ARG A 440 -2.51 -7.38 -15.65
CA ARG A 440 -3.80 -6.68 -15.71
C ARG A 440 -3.97 -5.96 -17.05
N VAL A 441 -2.94 -5.28 -17.55
CA VAL A 441 -2.99 -4.71 -18.91
C VAL A 441 -3.12 -5.79 -19.99
N LEU A 442 -2.35 -6.88 -19.88
CA LEU A 442 -2.33 -7.96 -20.87
C LEU A 442 -3.66 -8.74 -20.93
N GLN A 443 -4.44 -8.75 -19.85
CA GLN A 443 -5.72 -9.48 -19.78
C GLN A 443 -6.71 -9.03 -20.87
N HIS A 444 -6.61 -7.77 -21.31
CA HIS A 444 -7.50 -7.18 -22.31
C HIS A 444 -7.19 -7.64 -23.74
N SER A 445 -6.00 -8.22 -23.97
CA SER A 445 -5.55 -8.68 -25.30
C SER A 445 -5.54 -10.21 -25.37
N HIS A 446 -6.69 -10.81 -25.67
CA HIS A 446 -6.81 -12.27 -25.88
C HIS A 446 -6.31 -12.68 -27.28
N THR A 447 -4.99 -12.66 -27.47
CA THR A 447 -4.32 -13.18 -28.67
C THR A 447 -3.54 -14.45 -28.34
N GLU A 448 -3.26 -15.27 -29.35
CA GLU A 448 -2.44 -16.49 -29.17
C GLU A 448 -1.05 -16.18 -28.60
N ASP A 449 -0.46 -15.04 -28.98
CA ASP A 449 0.87 -14.65 -28.53
C ASP A 449 0.90 -14.29 -27.05
N VAL A 450 -0.10 -13.54 -26.57
CA VAL A 450 -0.24 -13.22 -25.13
C VAL A 450 -0.54 -14.49 -24.34
N GLN A 451 -1.44 -15.34 -24.82
CA GLN A 451 -1.75 -16.61 -24.16
C GLN A 451 -0.52 -17.51 -24.01
N GLN A 452 0.29 -17.62 -25.06
CA GLN A 452 1.55 -18.36 -25.01
C GLN A 452 2.54 -17.73 -24.03
N LEU A 453 2.67 -16.41 -24.03
CA LEU A 453 3.48 -15.68 -23.06
C LEU A 453 3.06 -15.98 -21.61
N LEU A 454 1.76 -15.96 -21.31
CA LEU A 454 1.27 -16.26 -19.96
C LEU A 454 1.61 -17.68 -19.50
N LYS A 455 1.49 -18.68 -20.39
CA LYS A 455 1.92 -20.07 -20.09
C LYS A 455 3.42 -20.16 -19.82
N GLU A 456 4.23 -19.42 -20.57
CA GLU A 456 5.67 -19.35 -20.34
C GLU A 456 6.00 -18.70 -18.99
N ILE A 457 5.34 -17.59 -18.65
CA ILE A 457 5.52 -16.94 -17.35
C ILE A 457 5.13 -17.89 -16.22
N TYR A 458 3.97 -18.55 -16.33
CA TYR A 458 3.48 -19.50 -15.33
C TYR A 458 4.48 -20.64 -15.07
N SER A 459 5.05 -21.21 -16.13
CA SER A 459 6.00 -22.32 -16.02
C SER A 459 7.37 -21.87 -15.49
N LYS A 460 7.87 -20.69 -15.88
CA LYS A 460 9.21 -20.20 -15.52
C LYS A 460 9.26 -19.52 -14.14
N ARG A 461 8.23 -18.78 -13.74
CA ARG A 461 8.20 -18.03 -12.46
C ARG A 461 7.66 -18.92 -11.35
N THR A 462 8.14 -18.74 -10.13
CA THR A 462 7.68 -19.45 -8.91
C THR A 462 6.76 -18.59 -8.04
N SER A 463 6.55 -17.32 -8.41
CA SER A 463 5.80 -16.35 -7.62
C SER A 463 4.32 -16.69 -7.56
N GLU A 464 3.80 -16.87 -6.35
CA GLU A 464 2.41 -17.29 -6.11
C GLU A 464 1.40 -16.24 -6.61
N ILE A 465 1.69 -14.95 -6.43
CA ILE A 465 0.83 -13.85 -6.88
C ILE A 465 0.76 -13.75 -8.41
N VAL A 466 1.87 -13.96 -9.11
CA VAL A 466 1.91 -13.94 -10.58
C VAL A 466 1.15 -15.13 -11.14
N ARG A 467 1.36 -16.33 -10.57
CA ARG A 467 0.67 -17.55 -11.01
C ARG A 467 -0.83 -17.51 -10.71
N ARG A 468 -1.22 -17.00 -9.53
CA ARG A 468 -2.63 -16.74 -9.17
C ARG A 468 -3.32 -15.90 -10.24
N ASP A 469 -2.74 -14.76 -10.60
CA ASP A 469 -3.33 -13.84 -11.57
C ASP A 469 -3.44 -14.50 -12.97
N ILE A 470 -2.43 -15.27 -13.40
CA ILE A 470 -2.50 -16.01 -14.67
C ILE A 470 -3.65 -17.04 -14.66
N ILE A 471 -3.88 -17.75 -13.55
CA ILE A 471 -5.00 -18.71 -13.44
C ILE A 471 -6.35 -18.01 -13.66
N LEU A 472 -6.52 -16.81 -13.07
CA LEU A 472 -7.73 -16.01 -13.22
C LEU A 472 -7.90 -15.49 -14.65
N ILE A 473 -6.82 -15.04 -15.31
CA ILE A 473 -6.85 -14.60 -16.72
C ILE A 473 -7.23 -15.78 -17.64
N MET A 474 -6.63 -16.96 -17.44
CA MET A 474 -6.97 -18.15 -18.22
C MET A 474 -8.46 -18.54 -18.05
N ALA A 475 -9.01 -18.34 -16.85
CA ALA A 475 -10.44 -18.54 -16.59
C ALA A 475 -11.32 -17.49 -17.28
N LEU A 476 -10.89 -16.21 -17.28
CA LEU A 476 -11.55 -15.11 -17.97
C LEU A 476 -11.65 -15.39 -19.49
N TRP A 477 -10.58 -15.90 -20.09
CA TRP A 477 -10.51 -16.22 -21.52
C TRP A 477 -11.15 -17.56 -21.90
N GLY A 478 -11.48 -18.40 -20.91
CA GLY A 478 -12.12 -19.70 -21.15
C GLY A 478 -11.15 -20.78 -21.61
N ASP A 479 -9.87 -20.72 -21.21
CA ASP A 479 -8.82 -21.69 -21.51
C ASP A 479 -8.97 -23.01 -20.72
N TRP A 480 -10.07 -23.71 -20.99
CA TRP A 480 -10.52 -24.88 -20.24
C TRP A 480 -9.51 -26.04 -20.24
N TYR A 481 -8.80 -26.28 -21.34
CA TYR A 481 -7.84 -27.40 -21.45
C TYR A 481 -6.66 -27.21 -20.49
N TRP A 482 -6.18 -25.97 -20.36
CA TRP A 482 -5.08 -25.62 -19.48
C TRP A 482 -5.49 -25.70 -18.02
N LEU A 483 -6.68 -25.18 -17.69
CA LEU A 483 -7.25 -25.25 -16.34
C LEU A 483 -7.56 -26.69 -15.91
N SER A 484 -8.06 -27.53 -16.82
CA SER A 484 -8.33 -28.95 -16.56
C SER A 484 -7.06 -29.74 -16.26
N ASP A 485 -5.96 -29.45 -16.98
CA ASP A 485 -4.63 -30.03 -16.69
C ASP A 485 -4.08 -29.52 -15.34
N LEU A 486 -4.17 -28.22 -15.09
CA LEU A 486 -3.69 -27.62 -13.84
C LEU A 486 -4.39 -28.21 -12.61
N ARG A 487 -5.70 -28.45 -12.71
CA ARG A 487 -6.50 -29.08 -11.65
C ARG A 487 -5.95 -30.42 -11.19
N ASN A 488 -5.37 -31.22 -12.09
CA ASN A 488 -4.76 -32.52 -11.72
C ASN A 488 -3.58 -32.35 -10.75
N ARG A 489 -2.99 -31.15 -10.68
CA ARG A 489 -1.87 -30.79 -9.81
C ARG A 489 -2.29 -29.95 -8.60
N TYR A 490 -3.59 -29.83 -8.29
CA TYR A 490 -4.14 -28.99 -7.21
C TYR A 490 -3.39 -29.08 -5.87
N ARG A 491 -3.03 -30.29 -5.44
CA ARG A 491 -2.37 -30.49 -4.14
C ARG A 491 -0.96 -29.91 -4.07
N GLN A 492 -0.32 -29.66 -5.21
CA GLN A 492 1.02 -29.06 -5.32
C GLN A 492 0.99 -27.54 -5.38
N LEU A 493 -0.19 -26.94 -5.52
CA LEU A 493 -0.36 -25.49 -5.63
C LEU A 493 -0.23 -24.81 -4.25
N SER A 494 0.25 -23.57 -4.28
CA SER A 494 0.23 -22.67 -3.13
C SER A 494 -1.19 -22.32 -2.71
N SER A 495 -1.35 -21.73 -1.53
CA SER A 495 -2.66 -21.32 -1.01
C SER A 495 -3.36 -20.30 -1.93
N ALA A 496 -2.60 -19.35 -2.48
CA ALA A 496 -3.12 -18.35 -3.41
C ALA A 496 -3.57 -18.98 -4.75
N GLU A 497 -2.76 -19.87 -5.32
CA GLU A 497 -3.09 -20.59 -6.55
C GLU A 497 -4.30 -21.52 -6.36
N LYS A 498 -4.43 -22.18 -5.20
CA LYS A 498 -5.58 -23.02 -4.86
C LYS A 498 -6.87 -22.21 -4.86
N ARG A 499 -6.89 -21.07 -4.17
CA ARG A 499 -8.07 -20.18 -4.13
C ARG A 499 -8.45 -19.68 -5.52
N ALA A 500 -7.47 -19.27 -6.34
CA ALA A 500 -7.73 -18.89 -7.74
C ALA A 500 -8.29 -20.05 -8.56
N LEU A 501 -7.74 -21.27 -8.43
CA LEU A 501 -8.22 -22.43 -9.17
C LEU A 501 -9.63 -22.87 -8.73
N LEU A 502 -9.96 -22.77 -7.44
CA LEU A 502 -11.32 -23.04 -6.94
C LEU A 502 -12.36 -22.18 -7.67
N VAL A 503 -12.06 -20.90 -7.81
CA VAL A 503 -12.90 -19.93 -8.52
C VAL A 503 -12.86 -20.15 -10.04
N ALA A 504 -11.68 -20.33 -10.62
CA ALA A 504 -11.50 -20.62 -12.04
C ALA A 504 -12.24 -21.90 -12.49
N SER A 505 -12.37 -22.90 -11.61
CA SER A 505 -13.02 -24.17 -11.94
C SER A 505 -14.51 -24.05 -12.28
N TYR A 506 -15.16 -22.90 -12.06
CA TYR A 506 -16.52 -22.67 -12.58
C TYR A 506 -16.56 -22.56 -14.11
N SER A 507 -15.45 -22.17 -14.75
CA SER A 507 -15.31 -22.22 -16.22
C SER A 507 -15.34 -23.65 -16.78
N LEU A 508 -14.93 -24.65 -15.98
CA LEU A 508 -14.90 -26.07 -16.34
C LEU A 508 -16.26 -26.78 -16.27
N LYS A 509 -17.34 -26.05 -15.98
CA LYS A 509 -18.73 -26.58 -15.95
C LYS A 509 -18.86 -27.85 -15.07
N ASP A 510 -19.30 -28.96 -15.66
CA ASP A 510 -19.61 -30.21 -14.94
C ASP A 510 -18.35 -30.86 -14.35
N GLU A 511 -17.25 -30.84 -15.10
CA GLU A 511 -15.95 -31.32 -14.64
C GLU A 511 -15.50 -30.57 -13.37
N GLY A 512 -15.61 -29.25 -13.38
CA GLY A 512 -15.29 -28.41 -12.22
C GLY A 512 -16.19 -28.68 -11.02
N LYS A 513 -17.50 -28.87 -11.26
CA LYS A 513 -18.48 -29.18 -10.21
C LYS A 513 -18.16 -30.50 -9.51
N HIS A 514 -17.89 -31.57 -10.26
CA HIS A 514 -17.53 -32.87 -9.69
C HIS A 514 -16.24 -32.79 -8.87
N TRP A 515 -15.26 -32.06 -9.36
CA TRP A 515 -13.99 -31.85 -8.64
C TRP A 515 -14.16 -31.06 -7.34
N ARG A 516 -14.86 -29.92 -7.35
CA ARG A 516 -15.09 -29.13 -6.11
C ARG A 516 -15.81 -29.96 -5.04
N ASN A 517 -16.75 -30.81 -5.44
CA ASN A 517 -17.45 -31.71 -4.51
C ASN A 517 -16.53 -32.76 -3.89
N SER A 518 -15.52 -33.24 -4.62
CA SER A 518 -14.60 -34.27 -4.10
C SER A 518 -13.60 -33.71 -3.08
N ILE A 519 -13.17 -32.45 -3.25
CA ILE A 519 -12.19 -31.80 -2.36
C ILE A 519 -12.83 -31.00 -1.22
N LYS A 520 -14.16 -30.84 -1.17
CA LYS A 520 -14.87 -29.97 -0.22
C LYS A 520 -14.50 -30.18 1.26
N ARG A 521 -14.15 -31.42 1.65
CA ARG A 521 -13.75 -31.77 3.02
C ARG A 521 -12.31 -31.38 3.37
N GLU A 522 -11.47 -31.14 2.38
CA GLU A 522 -10.07 -30.72 2.54
C GLU A 522 -9.94 -29.20 2.71
N LEU A 523 -11.01 -28.43 2.44
CA LEU A 523 -10.99 -26.97 2.37
C LEU A 523 -11.01 -26.31 3.75
N ASN A 524 -10.29 -25.19 3.86
CA ASN A 524 -10.34 -24.34 5.03
C ASN A 524 -11.58 -23.41 5.00
N PRO A 525 -11.94 -22.76 6.13
CA PRO A 525 -13.13 -21.91 6.19
C PRO A 525 -13.11 -20.72 5.21
N LEU A 526 -11.94 -20.11 4.95
CA LEU A 526 -11.80 -19.06 3.93
C LEU A 526 -12.08 -19.59 2.52
N GLU A 527 -11.55 -20.76 2.16
CA GLU A 527 -11.79 -21.40 0.85
C GLU A 527 -13.28 -21.73 0.66
N LEU A 528 -13.96 -22.18 1.71
CA LEU A 528 -15.41 -22.40 1.69
C LEU A 528 -16.18 -21.08 1.47
N PHE A 529 -15.78 -20.02 2.17
CA PHE A 529 -16.35 -18.68 1.97
C PHE A 529 -16.21 -18.20 0.53
N ILE A 530 -15.03 -18.37 -0.08
CA ILE A 530 -14.75 -18.01 -1.48
C ILE A 530 -15.57 -18.85 -2.46
N ILE A 531 -15.73 -20.15 -2.22
CA ILE A 531 -16.59 -21.01 -3.06
C ILE A 531 -18.04 -20.53 -3.01
N ASP A 532 -18.57 -20.26 -1.83
CA ASP A 532 -19.94 -19.83 -1.67
C ASP A 532 -20.17 -18.49 -2.39
N TRP A 533 -19.22 -17.55 -2.31
CA TRP A 533 -19.24 -16.30 -3.08
C TRP A 533 -19.24 -16.55 -4.60
N ALA A 534 -18.37 -17.45 -5.06
CA ALA A 534 -18.29 -17.79 -6.47
C ALA A 534 -19.58 -18.44 -7.01
N ILE A 535 -20.28 -19.25 -6.19
CA ILE A 535 -21.60 -19.82 -6.54
C ILE A 535 -22.63 -18.71 -6.75
N GLU A 536 -22.73 -17.78 -5.81
CA GLU A 536 -23.67 -16.66 -5.87
C GLU A 536 -23.47 -15.85 -7.16
N ARG A 537 -22.22 -15.46 -7.47
CA ARG A 537 -21.90 -14.73 -8.71
C ARG A 537 -22.23 -15.48 -9.99
N VAL A 538 -21.93 -16.78 -10.05
CA VAL A 538 -22.24 -17.60 -11.22
C VAL A 538 -23.75 -17.74 -11.42
N ASN A 539 -24.52 -17.83 -10.32
CA ASN A 539 -25.98 -17.84 -10.37
C ASN A 539 -26.57 -16.51 -10.85
N GLU A 540 -25.90 -15.38 -10.55
CA GLU A 540 -26.21 -14.05 -11.08
C GLU A 540 -25.78 -13.85 -12.56
N GLY A 541 -25.17 -14.86 -13.19
CA GLY A 541 -24.70 -14.78 -14.58
C GLY A 541 -23.30 -14.14 -14.74
N LYS A 542 -22.65 -13.72 -13.66
CA LYS A 542 -21.29 -13.19 -13.65
C LYS A 542 -20.29 -14.35 -13.64
N ARG A 543 -19.94 -14.87 -14.82
CA ARG A 543 -19.03 -16.02 -14.96
C ARG A 543 -17.54 -15.68 -14.95
N SER A 544 -17.19 -14.41 -15.16
CA SER A 544 -15.82 -13.91 -14.99
C SER A 544 -15.58 -13.47 -13.55
N PHE A 545 -14.37 -13.72 -13.09
CA PHE A 545 -13.91 -13.29 -11.78
C PHE A 545 -12.86 -12.18 -11.97
N PRO A 546 -12.94 -11.10 -11.19
CA PRO A 546 -11.97 -10.02 -11.25
C PRO A 546 -10.57 -10.50 -10.82
N LEU A 547 -9.55 -9.75 -11.24
CA LEU A 547 -8.13 -10.02 -11.00
C LEU A 547 -7.60 -9.48 -9.68
#